data_AF-A0A0A2GYG5-F1
#
_entry.id   AF-A0A0A2GYG5-F1
#
_cell.length_a   1.000
_cell.length_b   1.000
_cell.length_c   1.000
_cell.angle_alpha   90.00
_cell.angle_beta   90.00
_cell.angle_gamma   90.00
#
_symmetry.space_group_name_H-M   'P 1'
#
loop_
_entity.id
_entity.type
_entity.pdbx_description
1 polymer ?
#
loop_
_entity_poly.entity_id
_entity_poly.type
_entity_poly.pdbx_seq_one_letter_code
_entity_poly.pdbx_strand_id
1 'polypeptide(L)'
;MRYKLFIIVGVFFFAFAKAQTPTKNYKIDSLQFKMYTRLFVGPQLQVDSITVKKIFCDWCTETQMQVLRDEAMRQSMIERHNPRYKKPGEHRLALYVRFSKEDFKNLNDTNE
;
A
#
# COMPACT_ATOMS: atom_id res chain seq x y z
N MET A 1 31.56 4.22 42.97
CA MET A 1 30.53 3.41 42.28
C MET A 1 29.49 4.23 41.50
N ARG A 2 28.97 5.35 42.03
CA ARG A 2 27.92 6.17 41.38
C ARG A 2 28.32 6.73 40.00
N TYR A 3 29.58 7.15 39.79
CA TYR A 3 30.03 7.71 38.51
C TYR A 3 30.09 6.68 37.36
N LYS A 4 30.34 5.40 37.66
CA LYS A 4 30.34 4.33 36.65
C LYS A 4 28.93 4.07 36.10
N LEU A 5 27.91 4.24 36.94
CA LEU A 5 26.51 4.15 36.52
C LEU A 5 26.11 5.30 35.58
N PHE A 6 26.57 6.53 35.87
CA PHE A 6 26.30 7.69 35.01
C PHE A 6 26.97 7.59 33.63
N ILE A 7 28.16 6.99 33.54
CA ILE A 7 28.84 6.76 32.25
C ILE A 7 28.08 5.74 31.40
N ILE A 8 27.58 4.66 32.00
CA ILE A 8 26.82 3.62 31.27
C ILE A 8 25.49 4.20 30.75
N VAL A 9 24.78 4.99 31.56
CA VAL A 9 23.53 5.65 31.15
C VAL A 9 23.78 6.69 30.05
N GLY A 10 24.88 7.45 30.13
CA GLY A 10 25.26 8.41 29.10
C GLY A 10 25.57 7.75 27.75
N VAL A 11 26.33 6.65 27.75
CA VAL A 11 26.69 5.91 26.51
C VAL A 11 25.46 5.24 25.88
N PHE A 12 24.53 4.73 26.70
CA PHE A 12 23.27 4.18 26.19
C PHE A 12 22.40 5.26 25.52
N PHE A 13 22.35 6.48 26.06
CA PHE A 13 21.54 7.58 25.52
C PHE A 13 22.02 8.10 24.15
N PHE A 14 23.34 8.10 23.91
CA PHE A 14 23.90 8.52 22.61
C PHE A 14 23.70 7.51 21.47
N ALA A 15 23.55 6.22 21.77
CA ALA A 15 23.32 5.18 20.76
C ALA A 15 21.92 5.28 20.12
N PHE A 16 20.89 5.69 20.88
CA PHE A 16 19.52 5.81 20.36
C PHE A 16 19.31 7.04 19.45
N ALA A 17 20.14 8.07 19.56
CA ALA A 17 19.99 9.30 18.77
C ALA A 17 20.33 9.11 17.27
N LYS A 18 21.15 8.10 16.92
CA LYS A 18 21.53 7.84 15.52
C LYS A 18 20.55 6.95 14.74
N ALA A 19 19.61 6.30 15.41
CA ALA A 19 18.62 5.41 14.77
C ALA A 19 17.43 6.15 14.15
N GLN A 20 17.36 7.47 14.28
CA GLN A 20 16.31 8.30 13.70
C GLN A 20 16.77 8.90 12.37
N THR A 21 17.05 8.07 11.36
CA THR A 21 17.06 8.56 9.98
C THR A 21 15.60 8.84 9.60
N PRO A 22 15.20 10.10 9.39
CA PRO A 22 13.85 10.36 8.94
C PRO A 22 13.70 9.77 7.54
N THR A 23 12.64 9.01 7.30
CA THR A 23 12.15 8.56 5.98
C THR A 23 11.70 9.78 5.16
N LYS A 24 12.62 10.72 4.91
CA LYS A 24 12.34 12.02 4.29
C LYS A 24 11.85 11.90 2.85
N ASN A 25 12.07 10.76 2.19
CA ASN A 25 11.90 10.64 0.73
C ASN A 25 10.95 9.53 0.25
N TYR A 26 10.18 8.86 1.11
CA TYR A 26 9.25 7.80 0.65
C TYR A 26 8.29 8.27 -0.47
N LYS A 27 7.83 9.53 -0.42
CA LYS A 27 7.02 10.13 -1.49
C LYS A 27 7.81 10.41 -2.77
N ILE A 28 9.10 10.71 -2.66
CA ILE A 28 9.99 10.97 -3.80
C ILE A 28 10.31 9.66 -4.51
N ASP A 29 10.47 8.58 -3.75
CA ASP A 29 10.92 7.29 -4.26
C ASP A 29 9.76 6.37 -4.69
N SER A 30 8.50 6.84 -4.58
CA SER A 30 7.31 6.06 -4.95
C SER A 30 6.48 6.69 -6.07
N LEU A 31 5.75 5.82 -6.76
CA LEU A 31 4.70 6.16 -7.71
C LEU A 31 3.35 5.92 -7.04
N GLN A 32 2.37 6.79 -7.30
CA GLN A 32 1.03 6.64 -6.77
C GLN A 32 0.04 6.39 -7.92
N PHE A 33 -0.66 5.28 -7.85
CA PHE A 33 -1.69 4.91 -8.82
C PHE A 33 -3.06 5.10 -8.20
N LYS A 34 -3.93 5.76 -8.95
CA LYS A 34 -5.36 5.81 -8.66
C LYS A 34 -6.02 4.65 -9.40
N MET A 35 -6.96 4.00 -8.75
CA MET A 35 -7.72 2.91 -9.34
C MET A 35 -9.17 2.94 -8.85
N TYR A 36 -10.08 2.58 -9.74
CA TYR A 36 -11.49 2.45 -9.44
C TYR A 36 -11.91 0.99 -9.52
N THR A 37 -12.48 0.51 -8.42
CA THR A 37 -13.06 -0.83 -8.34
C THR A 37 -14.53 -0.73 -7.94
N ARG A 38 -15.28 -1.77 -8.28
CA ARG A 38 -16.65 -1.96 -7.81
C ARG A 38 -16.68 -3.18 -6.90
N LEU A 39 -17.29 -3.00 -5.75
CA LEU A 39 -17.55 -4.04 -4.77
C LEU A 39 -19.06 -4.26 -4.73
N PHE A 40 -19.51 -5.49 -4.95
CA PHE A 40 -20.91 -5.85 -4.80
C PHE A 40 -21.11 -6.62 -3.51
N VAL A 41 -22.01 -6.12 -2.66
CA VAL A 41 -22.36 -6.75 -1.39
C VAL A 41 -23.78 -7.29 -1.47
N GLY A 42 -23.90 -8.60 -1.27
CA GLY A 42 -25.16 -9.31 -1.33
C GLY A 42 -26.09 -8.99 -0.15
N PRO A 43 -27.36 -9.41 -0.21
CA PRO A 43 -28.34 -9.20 0.86
C PRO A 43 -27.93 -9.82 2.21
N GLN A 44 -27.15 -10.90 2.17
CA GLN A 44 -26.60 -11.60 3.33
C GLN A 44 -25.31 -10.96 3.88
N LEU A 45 -24.96 -9.75 3.41
CA LEU A 45 -23.76 -8.99 3.82
C LEU A 45 -22.42 -9.65 3.44
N GLN A 46 -22.44 -10.64 2.55
CA GLN A 46 -21.22 -11.16 1.92
C GLN A 46 -20.81 -10.33 0.69
N VAL A 47 -19.53 -10.42 0.34
CA VAL A 47 -19.02 -9.88 -0.92
C VAL A 47 -19.27 -10.91 -2.01
N ASP A 48 -20.14 -10.59 -2.98
CA ASP A 48 -20.42 -11.51 -4.08
C ASP A 48 -19.40 -11.35 -5.21
N SER A 49 -18.95 -10.12 -5.48
CA SER A 49 -17.96 -9.87 -6.52
C SER A 49 -17.20 -8.57 -6.31
N ILE A 50 -15.99 -8.54 -6.88
CA ILE A 50 -15.17 -7.34 -7.02
C ILE A 50 -14.74 -7.23 -8.47
N THR A 51 -14.82 -6.04 -9.04
CA THR A 51 -14.39 -5.79 -10.41
C THR A 51 -13.52 -4.55 -10.47
N VAL A 52 -12.31 -4.68 -11.01
CA VAL A 52 -11.45 -3.54 -11.34
C VAL A 52 -11.99 -2.88 -12.61
N LYS A 53 -12.38 -1.61 -12.52
CA LYS A 53 -12.98 -0.88 -13.65
C LYS A 53 -11.99 0.01 -14.38
N LYS A 54 -11.09 0.68 -13.65
CA LYS A 54 -10.10 1.57 -14.25
C LYS A 54 -8.87 1.65 -13.37
N ILE A 55 -7.71 1.55 -13.98
CA ILE A 55 -6.42 1.88 -13.39
C ILE A 55 -5.89 3.07 -14.18
N PHE A 56 -5.43 4.12 -13.50
CA PHE A 56 -4.86 5.30 -14.15
C PHE A 56 -3.37 5.09 -14.36
N CYS A 57 -3.02 4.42 -15.46
CA CYS A 57 -1.65 4.31 -15.95
C CYS A 57 -1.65 4.11 -17.46
N ASP A 58 -1.30 5.15 -18.22
CA ASP A 58 -1.34 5.10 -19.69
C ASP A 58 -0.01 4.62 -20.30
N TRP A 59 1.02 4.46 -19.46
CA TRP A 59 2.39 4.10 -19.85
C TRP A 59 2.84 2.75 -19.27
N CYS A 60 1.97 2.04 -18.56
CA CYS A 60 2.28 0.74 -17.98
C CYS A 60 2.27 -0.35 -19.04
N THR A 61 3.19 -1.32 -18.90
CA THR A 61 3.16 -2.56 -19.68
C THR A 61 2.03 -3.48 -19.22
N GLU A 62 1.75 -4.55 -19.97
CA GLU A 62 0.74 -5.54 -19.57
C GLU A 62 1.07 -6.22 -18.23
N THR A 63 2.35 -6.55 -17.97
CA THR A 63 2.79 -7.14 -16.70
C THR A 63 2.57 -6.18 -15.53
N GLN A 64 2.97 -4.92 -15.69
CA GLN A 64 2.74 -3.87 -14.69
C GLN A 64 1.24 -3.65 -14.46
N MET A 65 0.43 -3.64 -15.52
CA MET A 65 -1.01 -3.52 -15.43
C MET A 65 -1.63 -4.70 -14.68
N GLN A 66 -1.12 -5.92 -14.88
CA GLN A 66 -1.59 -7.10 -14.16
C GLN A 66 -1.31 -6.99 -12.66
N VAL A 67 -0.09 -6.61 -12.27
CA VAL A 67 0.27 -6.38 -10.86
C VAL A 67 -0.63 -5.31 -10.23
N LEU A 68 -0.92 -4.23 -10.96
CA LEU A 68 -1.84 -3.20 -10.49
C LEU A 68 -3.29 -3.70 -10.35
N ARG A 69 -3.75 -4.61 -11.21
CA ARG A 69 -5.08 -5.24 -11.10
C ARG A 69 -5.17 -6.14 -9.87
N ASP A 70 -4.14 -6.94 -9.63
CA ASP A 70 -4.09 -7.87 -8.49
C ASP A 70 -4.05 -7.08 -7.17
N GLU A 71 -3.26 -6.01 -7.13
CA GLU A 71 -3.21 -5.13 -5.97
C GLU A 71 -4.53 -4.35 -5.77
N ALA A 72 -5.19 -3.92 -6.86
CA ALA A 72 -6.51 -3.31 -6.77
C ALA A 72 -7.56 -4.26 -6.18
N MET A 73 -7.50 -5.53 -6.57
CA MET A 73 -8.35 -6.58 -6.04
C MET A 73 -8.09 -6.79 -4.55
N ARG A 74 -6.81 -6.92 -4.17
CA ARG A 74 -6.39 -7.11 -2.78
C ARG A 74 -6.84 -5.96 -1.88
N GLN A 75 -6.62 -4.72 -2.32
CA GLN A 75 -7.03 -3.52 -1.58
C GLN A 75 -8.56 -3.42 -1.46
N SER A 76 -9.30 -3.79 -2.51
CA SER A 76 -10.77 -3.85 -2.44
C SER A 76 -11.26 -4.88 -1.41
N MET A 77 -10.59 -6.03 -1.31
CA MET A 77 -10.89 -7.06 -0.31
C MET A 77 -10.58 -6.60 1.12
N ILE A 78 -9.61 -5.72 1.31
CA ILE A 78 -9.33 -5.12 2.62
C ILE A 78 -10.43 -4.10 2.94
N GLU A 79 -10.73 -3.20 1.99
CA GLU A 79 -11.74 -2.16 2.14
C GLU A 79 -13.15 -2.71 2.39
N ARG A 80 -13.47 -3.96 2.01
CA ARG A 80 -14.79 -4.55 2.30
C ARG A 80 -15.16 -4.53 3.79
N HIS A 81 -14.17 -4.50 4.70
CA HIS A 81 -14.41 -4.46 6.14
C HIS A 81 -14.76 -3.05 6.64
N ASN A 82 -14.57 -2.03 5.80
CA ASN A 82 -14.91 -0.65 6.10
C ASN A 82 -16.43 -0.53 6.31
N PRO A 83 -16.88 0.03 7.45
CA PRO A 83 -18.31 0.22 7.75
C PRO A 83 -19.09 0.93 6.63
N ARG A 84 -18.40 1.77 5.83
CA ARG A 84 -18.97 2.46 4.68
C ARG A 84 -19.58 1.52 3.63
N TYR A 85 -19.00 0.34 3.44
CA TYR A 85 -19.40 -0.60 2.39
C TYR A 85 -20.14 -1.83 2.91
N LYS A 86 -20.55 -1.83 4.19
CA LYS A 86 -21.28 -2.97 4.79
C LYS A 86 -22.71 -3.12 4.27
N LYS A 87 -23.30 -2.08 3.70
CA LYS A 87 -24.69 -2.12 3.22
C LYS A 87 -24.79 -2.95 1.94
N PRO A 88 -25.88 -3.72 1.73
CA PRO A 88 -26.10 -4.38 0.46
C PRO A 88 -26.11 -3.40 -0.72
N GLY A 89 -25.61 -3.82 -1.88
CA GLY A 89 -25.60 -3.06 -3.13
C GLY A 89 -24.22 -2.89 -3.76
N GLU A 90 -24.18 -2.06 -4.81
CA GLU A 90 -22.96 -1.70 -5.53
C GLU A 90 -22.24 -0.53 -4.85
N HIS A 91 -20.98 -0.75 -4.50
CA HIS A 91 -20.09 0.26 -3.94
C HIS A 91 -18.96 0.58 -4.90
N ARG A 92 -18.70 1.88 -5.10
CA ARG A 92 -17.58 2.35 -5.92
C ARG A 92 -16.42 2.73 -5.01
N LEU A 93 -15.29 2.07 -5.19
CA LEU A 93 -14.09 2.30 -4.40
C LEU A 93 -13.09 3.08 -5.24
N ALA A 94 -12.56 4.14 -4.65
CA ALA A 94 -11.42 4.88 -5.18
C ALA A 94 -10.21 4.53 -4.32
N LEU A 95 -9.32 3.70 -4.86
CA LEU A 95 -8.12 3.25 -4.14
C LEU A 95 -6.91 4.03 -4.65
N TYR A 96 -5.99 4.29 -3.73
CA TYR A 96 -4.69 4.88 -4.03
C TYR A 96 -3.62 3.96 -3.49
N VAL A 97 -2.81 3.42 -4.40
CA VAL A 97 -1.73 2.51 -4.04
C VAL A 97 -0.40 3.14 -4.41
N ARG A 98 0.60 2.94 -3.56
CA ARG A 98 1.97 3.38 -3.81
C ARG A 98 2.90 2.20 -4.01
N PHE A 99 3.72 2.29 -5.03
CA PHE A 99 4.80 1.34 -5.32
C PHE A 99 6.14 2.07 -5.32
N SER A 100 7.21 1.39 -4.95
CA SER A 100 8.58 1.88 -5.18
C SER A 100 8.79 2.09 -6.69
N LYS A 101 9.42 3.20 -7.07
CA LYS A 101 9.78 3.48 -8.47
C LYS A 101 10.66 2.39 -9.05
N GLU A 102 11.64 1.95 -8.27
CA GLU A 102 12.61 0.93 -8.67
C GLU A 102 11.92 -0.41 -8.86
N ASP A 103 11.21 -0.90 -7.84
CA ASP A 103 10.51 -2.19 -7.92
C ASP A 103 9.49 -2.20 -9.06
N PHE A 104 8.72 -1.12 -9.21
CA PHE A 104 7.71 -1.02 -10.26
C PHE A 104 8.32 -1.03 -11.66
N LYS A 105 9.48 -0.37 -11.84
CA LYS A 105 10.23 -0.40 -13.10
C LYS A 105 10.72 -1.80 -13.42
N ASN A 106 11.20 -2.52 -12.41
CA ASN A 106 11.79 -3.86 -12.56
C ASN A 106 10.73 -4.96 -12.82
N LEU A 107 9.44 -4.68 -12.67
CA LEU A 107 8.35 -5.61 -13.05
C LEU A 107 8.32 -5.96 -14.54
N ASN A 108 9.02 -5.21 -15.40
CA ASN A 108 9.13 -5.50 -16.82
C ASN A 108 10.19 -6.56 -17.16
N ASP A 109 11.16 -6.76 -16.27
CA ASP A 109 12.34 -7.60 -16.54
C ASP A 109 12.14 -9.06 -16.09
N THR A 110 11.01 -9.40 -15.46
CA THR A 110 10.70 -10.75 -14.97
C THR A 110 10.21 -11.72 -16.06
N ASN A 111 10.74 -11.61 -17.28
CA ASN A 111 10.71 -12.70 -18.25
C ASN A 111 11.95 -13.59 -18.01
N GLU A 112 11.97 -14.34 -16.91
CA GLU A 112 12.81 -15.53 -16.75
C GLU A 112 11.93 -16.78 -16.82
#